data_AF-I5D671-F1
#
_entry.id   AF-I5D671-F1
#
_cell.length_a   1.000
_cell.length_b   1.000
_cell.length_c   1.000
_cell.angle_alpha   90.00
_cell.angle_beta   90.00
_cell.angle_gamma   90.00
#
_symmetry.space_group_name_H-M   'P 1'
#
loop_
_entity.id
_entity.type
_entity.pdbx_description
1 polymer ?
#
loop_
_entity_poly.entity_id
_entity_poly.type
_entity_poly.pdbx_seq_one_letter_code
_entity_poly.pdbx_strand_id
1 'polypeptide(L)'
;MSKKLTNKTLEGSKSSLVSDWKSIHFKFAIVHKLDNGFDFKSLNAAELGKFHNFFNEIFKRKMTISDVEMNYMRKHTKPFTNRYIETQDIEVNEIHLGKDNNSFRIFGYLNKDNYFVLTKIDPKHRYHK
;
A
#
# COMPACT_ATOMS: atom_id res chain seq x y z
N MET A 1 22.97 19.69 31.94
CA MET A 1 22.61 19.76 30.50
C MET A 1 22.21 18.37 30.04
N SER A 2 20.91 18.09 29.92
CA SER A 2 20.43 16.84 29.30
C SER A 2 19.44 17.23 28.21
N LYS A 3 19.86 17.12 26.95
CA LYS A 3 18.98 17.31 25.79
C LYS A 3 18.15 16.03 25.65
N LYS A 4 16.85 16.10 25.97
CA LYS A 4 15.88 15.07 25.60
C LYS A 4 15.82 14.97 24.07
N LEU A 5 16.10 13.78 23.54
CA LEU A 5 15.85 13.40 22.16
C LEU A 5 14.33 13.25 21.97
N THR A 6 13.72 14.27 21.38
CA THR A 6 12.40 14.31 20.70
C THR A 6 11.32 13.33 21.20
N ASN A 7 10.43 13.82 22.05
CA ASN A 7 9.04 13.36 22.09
C ASN A 7 8.35 13.81 20.80
N LYS A 8 8.42 13.01 19.73
CA LYS A 8 7.41 13.07 18.66
C LYS A 8 6.43 11.94 18.90
N THR A 9 5.44 12.23 19.75
CA THR A 9 4.16 11.53 19.70
C THR A 9 3.68 11.59 18.26
N LEU A 10 3.42 10.45 17.63
CA LEU A 10 2.78 10.35 16.32
C LEU A 10 1.33 10.80 16.45
N GLU A 11 1.11 12.09 16.66
CA GLU A 11 -0.21 12.69 16.59
C GLU A 11 -0.60 12.82 15.12
N GLY A 12 -1.83 12.38 14.84
CA GLY A 12 -2.38 12.19 13.51
C GLY A 12 -2.13 13.37 12.56
N SER A 13 -1.40 13.11 11.48
CA SER A 13 -1.24 14.06 10.38
C SER A 13 -1.89 13.52 9.12
N LYS A 14 -2.88 14.27 8.66
CA LYS A 14 -3.51 14.25 7.33
C LYS A 14 -2.60 13.68 6.23
N SER A 15 -3.08 12.62 5.57
CA SER A 15 -3.04 12.41 4.10
C SER A 15 -1.85 13.07 3.37
N SER A 16 -0.65 12.74 3.79
CA SER A 16 0.51 12.91 2.94
C SER A 16 1.35 11.73 3.30
N LEU A 17 1.45 10.82 2.36
CA LEU A 17 2.63 10.05 2.31
C LEU A 17 3.85 11.03 2.51
N VAL A 18 4.69 10.83 3.53
CA VAL A 18 5.83 11.69 3.99
C VAL A 18 6.47 12.47 2.85
N SER A 19 6.51 13.81 2.87
CA SER A 19 6.96 14.66 1.74
C SER A 19 8.20 14.18 0.95
N ASP A 20 9.13 13.49 1.59
CA ASP A 20 10.47 13.20 1.11
C ASP A 20 10.51 12.07 0.05
N TRP A 21 9.54 11.17 0.02
CA TRP A 21 9.53 10.05 -0.94
C TRP A 21 8.75 10.33 -2.22
N LYS A 22 8.16 11.52 -2.34
CA LYS A 22 7.13 11.80 -3.35
C LYS A 22 7.68 11.69 -4.76
N SER A 23 8.96 11.98 -4.94
CA SER A 23 9.71 11.89 -6.20
C SER A 23 10.37 10.52 -6.44
N ILE A 24 10.29 9.59 -5.48
CA ILE A 24 10.92 8.27 -5.60
C ILE A 24 10.07 7.39 -6.52
N HIS A 25 10.72 6.68 -7.43
CA HIS A 25 10.07 5.71 -8.31
C HIS A 25 9.44 4.59 -7.49
N PHE A 26 8.19 4.27 -7.81
CA PHE A 26 7.43 3.25 -7.10
C PHE A 26 8.08 1.87 -7.27
N LYS A 27 8.25 1.18 -6.14
CA LYS A 27 8.71 -0.21 -6.03
C LYS A 27 7.83 -0.92 -5.01
N PHE A 28 7.64 -2.22 -5.16
CA PHE A 28 6.94 -3.02 -4.15
C PHE A 28 7.80 -4.20 -3.70
N ALA A 29 7.50 -4.72 -2.52
CA ALA A 29 8.15 -5.91 -1.96
C ALA A 29 7.12 -6.81 -1.26
N ILE A 30 7.47 -8.08 -1.12
CA ILE A 30 6.77 -9.03 -0.24
C ILE A 30 7.77 -9.40 0.84
N VAL A 31 7.57 -8.88 2.04
CA VAL A 31 8.50 -9.02 3.17
C VAL A 31 7.95 -9.97 4.23
N HIS A 32 6.63 -10.15 4.24
CA HIS A 32 5.92 -11.05 5.14
C HIS A 32 4.82 -11.79 4.38
N LYS A 33 4.19 -12.75 5.04
CA LYS A 33 3.04 -13.47 4.49
C LYS A 33 1.89 -12.48 4.24
N LEU A 34 1.26 -12.58 3.08
CA LEU A 34 0.02 -11.88 2.78
C LEU A 34 -1.14 -12.49 3.57
N ASP A 35 -2.23 -11.73 3.71
CA ASP A 35 -3.38 -12.19 4.47
C ASP A 35 -4.00 -13.43 3.86
N ASN A 36 -4.46 -14.32 4.74
CA ASN A 36 -5.10 -15.56 4.33
C ASN A 36 -6.34 -15.26 3.45
N GLY A 37 -6.42 -15.89 2.28
CA GLY A 37 -7.49 -15.62 1.30
C GLY A 37 -7.27 -14.40 0.41
N PHE A 38 -6.15 -13.67 0.57
CA PHE A 38 -5.75 -12.52 -0.24
C PHE A 38 -4.31 -12.64 -0.74
N ASP A 39 -3.82 -13.87 -0.88
CA ASP A 39 -2.50 -14.20 -1.38
C ASP A 39 -2.58 -14.73 -2.82
N PHE A 40 -1.43 -15.07 -3.40
CA PHE A 40 -1.36 -15.60 -4.77
C PHE A 40 -2.13 -16.91 -4.95
N LYS A 41 -2.25 -17.73 -3.90
CA LYS A 41 -3.02 -18.98 -3.93
C LYS A 41 -4.52 -18.73 -4.13
N SER A 42 -4.98 -17.54 -3.74
CA SER A 42 -6.37 -17.11 -3.84
C SER A 42 -6.73 -16.54 -5.22
N LEU A 43 -5.77 -16.45 -6.14
CA LEU A 43 -5.94 -15.90 -7.48
C LEU A 43 -6.09 -17.01 -8.53
N ASN A 44 -7.04 -16.85 -9.45
CA ASN A 44 -7.04 -17.60 -10.71
C ASN A 44 -6.16 -16.92 -11.79
N ALA A 45 -5.99 -17.56 -12.94
CA ALA A 45 -5.14 -17.07 -14.02
C ALA A 45 -5.52 -15.65 -14.52
N ALA A 46 -6.82 -15.36 -14.64
CA ALA A 46 -7.29 -14.04 -15.07
C ALA A 46 -6.99 -12.96 -14.01
N GLU A 47 -7.13 -13.30 -12.74
CA GLU A 47 -6.84 -12.41 -11.61
C GLU A 47 -5.34 -12.16 -11.45
N LEU A 48 -4.51 -13.17 -11.68
CA LEU A 48 -3.07 -13.01 -11.77
C LEU A 48 -2.66 -12.08 -12.93
N GLY A 49 -3.35 -12.20 -14.07
CA GLY A 49 -3.19 -11.26 -15.18
C GLY A 49 -3.51 -9.81 -14.80
N LYS A 50 -4.56 -9.58 -13.99
CA LYS A 50 -4.87 -8.24 -13.45
C LYS A 50 -3.77 -7.74 -12.51
N PHE A 51 -3.26 -8.58 -11.62
CA PHE A 51 -2.13 -8.23 -10.75
C PHE A 51 -0.90 -7.83 -11.57
N HIS A 52 -0.54 -8.64 -12.58
CA HIS A 52 0.57 -8.32 -13.47
C HIS A 52 0.36 -6.98 -14.18
N ASN A 53 -0.80 -6.79 -14.79
CA ASN A 53 -1.11 -5.57 -15.55
C ASN A 53 -1.11 -4.32 -14.66
N PHE A 54 -1.58 -4.44 -13.42
CA PHE A 54 -1.59 -3.35 -12.45
C PHE A 54 -0.17 -2.78 -12.23
N PHE A 55 0.81 -3.64 -11.89
CA PHE A 55 2.18 -3.19 -11.69
C PHE A 55 2.91 -2.88 -13.00
N ASN A 56 2.61 -3.61 -14.08
CA ASN A 56 3.21 -3.36 -15.39
C ASN A 56 2.88 -1.95 -15.89
N GLU A 57 1.67 -1.45 -15.67
CA GLU A 57 1.31 -0.07 -16.01
C GLU A 57 2.15 0.95 -15.23
N ILE A 58 2.25 0.76 -13.91
CA ILE A 58 3.05 1.62 -13.01
C ILE A 58 4.52 1.66 -13.47
N PHE A 59 5.09 0.50 -13.74
CA PHE A 59 6.51 0.37 -14.12
C PHE A 59 6.79 0.89 -15.53
N LYS A 60 5.92 0.61 -16.51
CA LYS A 60 6.07 1.14 -17.88
C LYS A 60 6.03 2.66 -17.90
N ARG A 61 5.18 3.26 -17.06
CA ARG A 61 5.07 4.72 -16.93
C ARG A 61 6.12 5.32 -16.00
N LYS A 62 7.00 4.50 -15.39
CA LYS A 62 8.03 4.92 -14.43
C LYS A 62 7.47 5.82 -13.33
N MET A 63 6.29 5.48 -12.83
CA MET A 63 5.59 6.33 -11.86
C MET A 63 6.37 6.49 -10.57
N THR A 64 6.33 7.70 -10.02
CA THR A 64 6.73 7.97 -8.64
C THR A 64 5.66 7.51 -7.65
N ILE A 65 6.01 7.49 -6.36
CA ILE A 65 5.03 7.25 -5.29
C ILE A 65 3.88 8.26 -5.37
N SER A 66 4.16 9.55 -5.63
CA SER A 66 3.11 10.56 -5.80
C SER A 66 2.20 10.29 -6.99
N ASP A 67 2.78 9.84 -8.10
CA ASP A 67 1.99 9.47 -9.28
C ASP A 67 1.08 8.30 -8.94
N VAL A 68 1.57 7.29 -8.23
CA VAL A 68 0.76 6.15 -7.81
C VAL A 68 -0.34 6.59 -6.85
N GLU A 69 -0.06 7.43 -5.86
CA GLU A 69 -1.10 7.98 -4.97
C GLU A 69 -2.18 8.72 -5.75
N MET A 70 -1.79 9.63 -6.64
CA MET A 70 -2.72 10.47 -7.38
C MET A 70 -3.65 9.66 -8.28
N ASN A 71 -3.12 8.60 -8.91
CA ASN A 71 -3.82 7.81 -9.93
C ASN A 71 -4.49 6.54 -9.38
N TYR A 72 -4.01 5.98 -8.26
CA TYR A 72 -4.45 4.67 -7.76
C TYR A 72 -4.95 4.71 -6.30
N MET A 73 -4.66 5.74 -5.51
CA MET A 73 -5.21 5.79 -4.16
C MET A 73 -6.69 6.17 -4.20
N ARG A 74 -7.53 5.39 -3.53
CA ARG A 74 -8.98 5.66 -3.50
C ARG A 74 -9.27 6.86 -2.61
N LYS A 75 -9.88 7.90 -3.19
CA LYS A 75 -10.21 9.15 -2.47
C LYS A 75 -11.53 9.09 -1.67
N HIS A 76 -12.40 8.11 -1.97
CA HIS A 76 -13.79 8.08 -1.46
C HIS A 76 -14.03 7.16 -0.25
N THR A 77 -13.03 6.41 0.19
CA THR A 77 -13.10 5.52 1.36
C THR A 77 -11.80 5.66 2.12
N LYS A 78 -11.85 5.78 3.46
CA LYS A 78 -10.69 5.90 4.37
C LYS A 78 -9.43 5.27 3.76
N PRO A 79 -8.55 6.05 3.09
CA PRO A 79 -7.48 5.49 2.26
C PRO A 79 -6.37 4.84 3.09
N PHE A 80 -6.37 5.17 4.39
CA PHE A 80 -5.44 4.68 5.38
C PHE A 80 -6.22 3.96 6.48
N THR A 81 -5.75 2.77 6.84
CA THR A 81 -6.22 2.03 7.99
C THR A 81 -5.02 1.71 8.88
N ASN A 82 -5.05 2.12 10.14
CA ASN A 82 -4.04 1.68 11.11
C ASN A 82 -4.12 0.17 11.26
N ARG A 83 -2.98 -0.49 11.13
CA ARG A 83 -2.87 -1.93 11.19
C ARG A 83 -1.61 -2.33 11.93
N TYR A 84 -1.72 -3.33 12.79
CA TYR A 84 -0.56 -3.98 13.40
C TYR A 84 -0.11 -5.17 12.54
N ILE A 85 1.19 -5.26 12.27
CA ILE A 85 1.83 -6.35 11.51
C ILE A 85 2.60 -7.22 12.51
N GLU A 86 1.95 -8.28 12.99
CA GLU A 86 2.47 -9.17 14.04
C GLU A 86 3.86 -9.74 13.73
N THR A 87 4.12 -10.10 12.46
CA THR A 87 5.39 -10.70 12.05
C THR A 87 6.59 -9.75 12.15
N GLN A 88 6.35 -8.46 12.30
CA GLN A 88 7.38 -7.42 12.40
C GLN A 88 7.26 -6.59 13.68
N ASP A 89 6.23 -6.79 14.50
CA ASP A 89 5.94 -5.98 15.70
C ASP A 89 5.93 -4.47 15.38
N ILE A 90 5.15 -4.09 14.35
CA ILE A 90 5.01 -2.69 13.92
C ILE A 90 3.56 -2.30 13.69
N GLU A 91 3.25 -1.03 13.98
CA GLU A 91 2.01 -0.38 13.52
C GLU A 91 2.28 0.35 12.20
N VAL A 92 1.40 0.16 11.22
CA VAL A 92 1.51 0.74 9.88
C VAL A 92 0.21 1.40 9.46
N ASN A 93 0.32 2.39 8.56
CA ASN A 93 -0.82 2.92 7.83
C ASN A 93 -0.98 2.11 6.55
N GLU A 94 -1.91 1.16 6.53
CA GLU A 94 -2.23 0.36 5.35
C GLU A 94 -2.98 1.23 4.33
N ILE A 95 -2.44 1.28 3.11
CA ILE A 95 -2.89 2.06 1.96
C ILE A 95 -3.64 1.13 1.00
N HIS A 96 -4.76 1.60 0.48
CA HIS A 96 -5.55 0.87 -0.50
C HIS A 96 -5.31 1.45 -1.90
N LEU A 97 -4.70 0.67 -2.79
CA LEU A 97 -4.48 1.07 -4.19
C LEU A 97 -5.39 0.30 -5.14
N GLY A 98 -6.10 1.01 -6.00
CA GLY A 98 -7.00 0.47 -7.01
C GLY A 98 -7.31 1.54 -8.07
N LYS A 99 -7.42 1.14 -9.32
CA LYS A 99 -7.59 2.05 -10.46
C LYS A 99 -9.05 2.11 -10.92
N ASP A 100 -9.53 3.27 -11.36
CA ASP A 100 -10.77 3.46 -12.13
C ASP A 100 -12.04 2.80 -11.54
N ASN A 101 -12.23 2.84 -10.22
CA ASN A 101 -13.32 2.16 -9.51
C ASN A 101 -13.42 0.65 -9.79
N ASN A 102 -12.34 0.03 -10.27
CA ASN A 102 -12.32 -1.38 -10.60
C ASN A 102 -12.38 -2.25 -9.33
N SER A 103 -12.91 -3.45 -9.55
CA SER A 103 -12.65 -4.69 -8.82
C SER A 103 -11.42 -4.74 -7.95
N PHE A 104 -10.32 -4.71 -8.71
CA PHE A 104 -9.00 -5.15 -8.34
C PHE A 104 -8.29 -4.10 -7.50
N ARG A 105 -7.76 -4.55 -6.36
CA ARG A 105 -7.04 -3.70 -5.40
C ARG A 105 -5.88 -4.45 -4.79
N ILE A 106 -4.87 -3.69 -4.42
CA ILE A 106 -3.77 -4.15 -3.57
C ILE A 106 -3.77 -3.31 -2.30
N PHE A 107 -3.32 -3.95 -1.22
CA PHE A 107 -3.16 -3.33 0.09
C PHE A 107 -1.70 -3.45 0.48
N GLY A 108 -1.21 -2.45 1.17
CA GLY A 108 0.16 -2.43 1.63
C GLY A 108 0.51 -1.17 2.37
N TYR A 109 1.74 -1.08 2.84
CA TYR A 109 2.27 0.11 3.49
C TYR A 109 3.64 0.39 2.92
N LEU A 110 4.11 1.62 3.04
CA LEU A 110 5.47 1.93 2.62
C LEU A 110 6.42 1.83 3.80
N ASN A 111 7.50 1.07 3.62
CA ASN A 111 8.52 0.88 4.65
C ASN A 111 9.58 2.00 4.60
N LYS A 112 10.52 1.95 5.55
CA LYS A 112 11.65 2.89 5.65
C LYS A 112 12.57 2.93 4.43
N ASP A 113 12.56 1.87 3.61
CA ASP A 113 13.38 1.73 2.41
C ASP A 113 12.61 2.17 1.14
N ASN A 114 11.43 2.78 1.31
CA ASN A 114 10.54 3.28 0.25
C ASN A 114 9.93 2.17 -0.65
N TYR A 115 9.85 0.95 -0.15
CA TYR A 115 9.10 -0.13 -0.80
C TYR A 115 7.66 -0.12 -0.33
N PHE A 116 6.73 -0.25 -1.28
CA PHE A 116 5.35 -0.62 -0.98
C PHE A 116 5.31 -2.10 -0.61
N VAL A 117 5.24 -2.41 0.67
CA VAL A 117 5.15 -3.78 1.18
C VAL A 117 3.72 -4.26 1.07
N LEU A 118 3.51 -5.33 0.29
CA LEU A 118 2.19 -5.91 0.07
C LEU A 118 1.66 -6.66 1.29
N THR A 119 0.41 -6.39 1.64
CA THR A 119 -0.33 -7.10 2.69
C THR A 119 -1.48 -7.95 2.13
N LYS A 120 -2.18 -7.47 1.07
CA LYS A 120 -3.31 -8.17 0.44
C LYS A 120 -3.34 -7.95 -1.07
N ILE A 121 -3.78 -8.97 -1.80
CA ILE A 121 -4.21 -8.88 -3.20
C ILE A 121 -5.70 -9.20 -3.24
N ASP A 122 -6.53 -8.19 -3.51
CA ASP A 122 -7.98 -8.32 -3.57
C ASP A 122 -8.47 -8.17 -5.03
N PRO A 123 -8.67 -9.28 -5.76
CA PRO A 123 -9.12 -9.20 -7.14
C PRO A 123 -10.60 -8.83 -7.29
N LYS A 124 -11.40 -8.93 -6.23
CA LYS A 124 -12.86 -8.85 -6.26
C LYS A 124 -13.36 -8.19 -4.98
N HIS A 125 -13.96 -7.00 -5.08
CA HIS A 125 -14.63 -6.24 -4.01
C HIS A 125 -15.84 -6.96 -3.39
N ARG A 126 -15.63 -8.16 -2.85
CA ARG A 126 -16.68 -9.01 -2.27
C ARG A 126 -16.99 -8.66 -0.82
N TYR A 127 -16.26 -7.72 -0.22
CA TYR A 127 -16.47 -7.29 1.15
C TYR A 127 -17.30 -6.00 1.19
N HIS A 128 -18.58 -6.14 0.88
CA HIS A 128 -19.63 -5.41 1.58
C HIS A 128 -20.47 -6.47 2.31
N LYS A 129 -20.24 -6.62 3.61
CA LYS A 129 -21.27 -7.11 4.52
C LYS A 129 -21.74 -5.91 5.33
#